data_AF-A0A3P0X7B1-F1
#
_entry.id   AF-A0A3P0X7B1-F1
#
_cell.length_a   1.000
_cell.length_b   1.000
_cell.length_c   1.000
_cell.angle_alpha   90.00
_cell.angle_beta   90.00
_cell.angle_gamma   90.00
#
_symmetry.space_group_name_H-M   'P 1'
#
loop_
_entity.id
_entity.type
_entity.pdbx_description
1 polymer ?
#
loop_
_entity_poly.entity_id
_entity_poly.type
_entity_poly.pdbx_seq_one_letter_code
_entity_poly.pdbx_strand_id
1 'polypeptide(L)'
;MQNSHRANETQTSIADIRSNKLALEQHYTPKEIAEVWNLNEKTVRSLFADEANVVRIVRQETRGKRGYCSLRIPKSVVMSVHKRLTCGR
;
A
#
# COMPACT_ATOMS: atom_id res chain seq x y z
N MET A 1 33.83 -25.78 -30.43
CA MET A 1 32.36 -25.89 -30.24
C MET A 1 31.96 -24.90 -29.16
N GLN A 2 31.30 -23.81 -29.54
CA GLN A 2 30.89 -22.71 -28.67
C GLN A 2 29.57 -23.07 -27.99
N ASN A 3 29.55 -23.23 -26.66
CA ASN A 3 28.31 -23.29 -25.89
C ASN A 3 28.58 -22.77 -24.48
N SER A 4 28.33 -21.49 -24.23
CA SER A 4 28.06 -20.92 -22.89
C SER A 4 27.71 -19.43 -22.97
N HIS A 5 26.67 -19.08 -23.74
CA HIS A 5 25.97 -17.80 -23.60
C HIS A 5 24.48 -18.10 -23.58
N ARG A 6 23.93 -18.47 -22.42
CA ARG A 6 22.48 -18.62 -22.31
C ARG A 6 21.97 -18.37 -20.88
N ALA A 7 21.34 -17.21 -20.74
CA ALA A 7 20.24 -16.92 -19.83
C ALA A 7 20.52 -16.86 -18.33
N ASN A 8 21.23 -15.82 -17.89
CA ASN A 8 20.99 -15.18 -16.60
C ASN A 8 19.81 -14.21 -16.73
N GLU A 9 18.61 -14.74 -16.97
CA GLU A 9 17.41 -13.95 -17.23
C GLU A 9 16.17 -14.63 -16.65
N THR A 10 16.12 -14.84 -15.33
CA THR A 10 14.86 -15.20 -14.61
C THR A 10 15.00 -15.10 -13.09
N GLN A 11 15.72 -14.09 -12.59
CA GLN A 11 15.69 -13.75 -11.17
C GLN A 11 14.88 -12.47 -10.93
N THR A 12 13.71 -12.34 -11.56
CA THR A 12 12.78 -11.29 -11.17
C THR A 12 12.23 -11.66 -9.78
N SER A 13 12.70 -10.94 -8.76
CA SER A 13 12.29 -11.14 -7.38
C SER A 13 10.77 -11.05 -7.24
N ILE A 14 10.18 -11.99 -6.51
CA ILE A 14 8.72 -12.03 -6.27
C ILE A 14 8.27 -10.74 -5.53
N ALA A 15 9.16 -10.08 -4.79
CA ALA A 15 8.88 -8.78 -4.17
C ALA A 15 8.73 -7.67 -5.21
N ASP A 16 9.56 -7.65 -6.26
CA ASP A 16 9.52 -6.62 -7.30
C ASP A 16 8.25 -6.72 -8.15
N ILE A 17 7.83 -7.95 -8.48
CA ILE A 17 6.57 -8.19 -9.21
C ILE A 17 5.36 -7.68 -8.42
N ARG A 18 5.35 -7.92 -7.09
CA ARG A 18 4.26 -7.46 -6.22
C ARG A 18 4.25 -5.93 -6.11
N SER A 19 5.41 -5.30 -5.93
CA SER A 19 5.53 -3.85 -5.88
C SER A 19 5.11 -3.19 -7.19
N ASN A 20 5.51 -3.75 -8.34
CA ASN A 20 5.13 -3.23 -9.64
C ASN A 20 3.62 -3.37 -9.90
N LYS A 21 3.03 -4.49 -9.46
CA LYS A 21 1.58 -4.68 -9.50
C LYS A 21 0.83 -3.68 -8.60
N LEU A 22 1.33 -3.41 -7.40
CA LEU A 22 0.75 -2.38 -6.49
C LEU A 22 0.81 -0.98 -7.08
N ALA A 23 1.91 -0.62 -7.76
CA ALA A 23 2.08 0.69 -8.37
C ALA A 23 1.06 0.99 -9.49
N LEU A 24 0.61 -0.06 -10.20
CA LEU A 24 -0.39 0.05 -11.28
C LEU A 24 -1.84 -0.13 -10.81
N GLU A 25 -2.06 -0.43 -9.52
CA GLU A 25 -3.39 -0.61 -8.97
C GLU A 25 -4.12 0.72 -8.74
N GLN A 26 -5.45 0.64 -8.63
CA GLN A 26 -6.26 1.76 -8.14
C GLN A 26 -5.85 2.08 -6.70
N HIS A 27 -5.50 3.35 -6.46
CA HIS A 27 -5.21 3.87 -5.13
C HIS A 27 -6.43 4.61 -4.59
N TYR A 28 -6.73 4.38 -3.33
CA TYR A 28 -7.76 5.06 -2.58
C TYR A 28 -7.17 5.97 -1.51
N THR A 29 -7.90 7.01 -1.19
CA THR A 29 -7.67 7.86 -0.03
C THR A 29 -8.33 7.25 1.22
N PRO A 30 -7.85 7.59 2.42
CA PRO A 30 -8.51 7.19 3.66
C PRO A 30 -9.98 7.63 3.72
N LYS A 31 -10.30 8.78 3.14
CA LYS A 31 -11.66 9.32 3.10
C LYS A 31 -12.59 8.46 2.24
N GLU A 32 -12.18 8.08 1.04
CA GLU A 32 -12.98 7.20 0.17
C GLU A 32 -13.23 5.83 0.83
N ILE A 33 -12.21 5.25 1.48
CA ILE A 33 -12.40 3.98 2.20
C ILE A 33 -13.35 4.15 3.39
N ALA A 34 -13.24 5.27 4.12
CA ALA A 34 -14.12 5.61 5.22
C ALA A 34 -15.60 5.68 4.78
N GLU A 35 -15.86 6.30 3.63
CA GLU A 35 -17.19 6.37 3.03
C GLU A 35 -17.71 4.98 2.63
N VAL A 36 -16.89 4.17 1.95
CA VAL A 36 -17.29 2.82 1.50
C VAL A 36 -17.54 1.87 2.69
N TRP A 37 -16.73 1.97 3.74
CA TRP A 37 -16.84 1.09 4.92
C TRP A 37 -17.77 1.65 6.00
N ASN A 38 -18.34 2.85 5.80
CA ASN A 38 -19.10 3.61 6.81
C ASN A 38 -18.34 3.75 8.15
N LEU A 39 -17.04 4.02 8.07
CA LEU A 39 -16.17 4.22 9.23
C LEU A 39 -15.71 5.68 9.32
N ASN A 40 -15.22 6.07 10.50
CA ASN A 40 -14.57 7.36 10.65
C ASN A 40 -13.21 7.36 9.93
N GLU A 41 -12.91 8.43 9.19
CA GLU A 41 -11.62 8.64 8.54
C GLU A 41 -10.45 8.48 9.51
N LYS A 42 -10.57 8.93 10.76
CA LYS A 42 -9.54 8.77 11.78
C LYS A 42 -9.27 7.29 12.08
N THR A 43 -10.32 6.46 12.14
CA THR A 43 -10.22 5.02 12.36
C THR A 43 -9.54 4.34 11.18
N VAL A 44 -9.93 4.70 9.96
CA VAL A 44 -9.28 4.20 8.73
C VAL A 44 -7.79 4.58 8.72
N ARG A 45 -7.45 5.84 9.01
CA ARG A 45 -6.04 6.27 9.10
C ARG A 45 -5.26 5.46 10.13
N SER A 46 -5.85 5.15 11.29
CA SER A 46 -5.21 4.32 12.32
C SER A 46 -5.02 2.88 11.84
N LEU A 47 -6.03 2.32 11.18
CA LEU A 47 -6.01 0.94 10.69
C LEU A 47 -4.92 0.70 9.63
N PHE A 48 -4.65 1.72 8.80
CA PHE A 48 -3.63 1.67 7.75
C PHE A 48 -2.29 2.29 8.18
N ALA A 49 -2.16 2.80 9.41
CA ALA A 49 -0.91 3.40 9.88
C ALA A 49 0.24 2.39 9.95
N ASP A 50 -0.08 1.16 10.36
CA ASP A 50 0.86 0.06 10.57
C ASP A 50 1.04 -0.85 9.34
N GLU A 51 0.35 -0.55 8.23
CA GLU A 51 0.41 -1.37 7.01
C GLU A 51 1.63 -0.99 6.15
N ALA A 52 2.50 -1.98 5.91
CA ALA A 52 3.77 -1.79 5.19
C ALA A 52 3.63 -1.43 3.70
N ASN A 53 2.48 -1.75 3.08
CA ASN A 53 2.25 -1.58 1.64
C ASN A 53 1.45 -0.30 1.29
N VAL A 54 1.36 0.65 2.21
CA VAL A 54 0.64 1.92 2.01
C VAL A 54 1.63 3.00 1.62
N VAL A 55 1.37 3.70 0.52
CA VAL A 55 2.19 4.83 0.08
C VAL A 55 1.91 6.00 1.00
N ARG A 56 2.91 6.37 1.79
CA ARG A 56 2.84 7.43 2.77
C ARG A 56 3.70 8.62 2.35
N ILE A 57 3.04 9.70 1.95
CA ILE A 57 3.70 10.96 1.61
C ILE A 57 3.62 11.86 2.84
N VAL A 58 4.68 11.84 3.65
CA VAL A 58 4.81 12.72 4.82
C VAL A 58 5.46 14.02 4.38
N ARG A 59 4.80 15.15 4.62
CA ARG A 59 5.49 16.44 4.64
C ARG A 59 6.12 16.63 6.01
N GLN A 60 7.43 16.85 6.03
CA GLN A 60 8.19 17.06 7.26
C GLN A 60 7.60 18.23 8.06
N GLU A 61 7.50 18.03 9.37
CA GLU A 61 7.05 19.06 10.29
C GLU A 61 8.08 20.18 10.32
N THR A 62 7.65 21.41 10.01
CA THR A 62 8.49 22.62 10.18
C THR A 62 8.02 23.34 11.45
N ARG A 63 8.95 23.99 12.16
CA ARG A 63 8.74 24.66 13.44
C ARG A 63 7.42 25.47 13.45
N GLY A 64 6.37 24.90 14.06
CA GLY A 64 5.05 25.52 14.25
C GLY A 64 3.90 25.04 13.34
N LYS A 65 4.09 24.07 12.43
CA LYS A 65 3.01 23.54 11.57
C LYS A 65 2.98 22.02 11.56
N ARG A 66 1.83 21.43 11.91
CA ARG A 66 1.60 19.98 11.89
C ARG A 66 1.95 19.39 10.51
N GLY A 67 2.79 18.37 10.49
CA GLY A 67 3.10 17.61 9.29
C GLY A 67 1.84 16.96 8.73
N TYR A 68 1.47 17.31 7.49
CA TYR A 68 0.39 16.64 6.79
C TYR A 68 0.91 15.35 6.16
N CYS A 69 0.21 14.25 6.46
CA CYS A 69 0.48 12.95 5.87
C CYS A 69 -0.63 12.63 4.87
N SER A 70 -0.26 12.46 3.59
CA SER A 70 -1.16 11.96 2.57
C SER A 70 -0.93 10.45 2.41
N LEU A 71 -1.98 9.68 2.65
CA LEU A 71 -1.98 8.24 2.44
C LEU A 71 -2.59 7.92 1.07
N ARG A 72 -1.98 6.97 0.35
CA ARG A 72 -2.52 6.35 -0.86
C ARG A 72 -2.48 4.85 -0.64
N ILE A 73 -3.67 4.25 -0.56
CA ILE A 73 -3.85 2.87 -0.16
C ILE A 73 -4.25 2.08 -1.41
N PRO A 74 -3.39 1.15 -1.89
CA PRO A 74 -3.71 0.30 -3.03
C PRO A 74 -4.90 -0.62 -2.74
N LYS A 75 -5.72 -0.90 -3.77
CA LYS A 75 -6.90 -1.78 -3.68
C LYS A 75 -6.60 -3.14 -3.03
N SER A 76 -5.49 -3.78 -3.36
CA SER A 76 -5.12 -5.08 -2.78
C SER A 76 -4.90 -5.01 -1.27
N VAL A 77 -4.32 -3.92 -0.76
CA VAL A 77 -4.13 -3.69 0.68
C VAL A 77 -5.49 -3.52 1.37
N VAL A 78 -6.39 -2.73 0.78
CA VAL A 78 -7.77 -2.58 1.28
C VAL A 78 -8.45 -3.94 1.41
N MET A 79 -8.34 -4.79 0.39
CA MET A 79 -8.93 -6.14 0.40
C MET A 79 -8.31 -7.04 1.47
N SER A 80 -6.98 -6.99 1.65
CA SER A 80 -6.28 -7.77 2.68
C SER A 80 -6.73 -7.39 4.09
N VAL A 81 -6.78 -6.09 4.37
CA VAL A 81 -7.23 -5.56 5.65
C VAL A 81 -8.70 -5.90 5.88
N HIS A 82 -9.56 -5.73 4.88
CA HIS A 82 -10.97 -6.12 4.96
C HIS A 82 -11.11 -7.60 5.31
N LYS A 83 -10.41 -8.49 4.60
CA LYS A 83 -10.42 -9.93 4.89
C LYS A 83 -10.00 -10.21 6.32
N ARG A 84 -8.95 -9.56 6.84
CA ARG A 84 -8.49 -9.72 8.23
C ARG A 84 -9.56 -9.29 9.24
N LEU A 85 -10.27 -8.19 8.98
CA LEU A 85 -11.37 -7.72 9.82
C LEU A 85 -12.60 -8.63 9.75
N THR A 86 -12.90 -9.19 8.57
CA THR A 86 -14.06 -10.05 8.35
C THR A 86 -13.83 -11.50 8.79
N CYS A 87 -12.61 -12.03 8.69
CA CYS A 87 -12.27 -13.40 9.09
C CYS A 87 -12.05 -13.56 10.60
N GLY A 88 -12.20 -12.47 11.37
CA GLY A 88 -12.09 -12.46 12.82
C GLY A 88 -13.46 -12.37 13.49
N ARG A 89 -14.19 -13.48 13.53
CA ARG A 89 -15.17 -13.76 14.58
C ARG A 89 -15.51 -15.25 14.65
#